data_AF-A0A969YZV6-F1
#
_entry.id   AF-A0A969YZV6-F1
#
_cell.length_a   1.000
_cell.length_b   1.000
_cell.length_c   1.000
_cell.angle_alpha   90.00
_cell.angle_beta   90.00
_cell.angle_gamma   90.00
#
_symmetry.space_group_name_H-M   'P 1'
#
loop_
_entity.id
_entity.type
_entity.pdbx_description
1 polymer ?
#
loop_
_entity_poly.entity_id
_entity_poly.type
_entity_poly.pdbx_seq_one_letter_code
_entity_poly.pdbx_strand_id
1 'polypeptide(L)'
;MMRIASISYNEARDCMGSGVRDEKQISTYILSFQIADQFLRRFEGNWKFTQSEIILNLNSLANPLMIEFHTGTINYGTLTTRFYHRYSPEKGVSGLVEELCSDLAIPGREAKRNTNFLFNVFVKLVEIFHARCDLRIAPGKAEGEWEIHLSEQGPVGWISEDGIAENRFGEKIDICQWETLRPEKTATYIFGFNRFCKHFQCPMK
;
A
#
# COMPACT_ATOMS: atom_id res chain seq x y z
N MET A 1 40.09 6.69 -16.12
CA MET A 1 38.98 7.54 -15.63
C MET A 1 37.74 7.18 -16.45
N MET A 2 36.95 6.22 -15.98
CA MET A 2 35.77 5.72 -16.69
C MET A 2 34.67 6.79 -16.60
N ARG A 3 34.34 7.43 -17.72
CA ARG A 3 33.13 8.24 -17.83
C ARG A 3 31.95 7.28 -17.78
N ILE A 4 31.24 7.29 -16.67
CA ILE A 4 29.92 6.66 -16.55
C ILE A 4 29.08 7.23 -17.70
N ALA A 5 28.68 6.37 -18.63
CA ALA A 5 27.74 6.73 -19.67
C ALA A 5 26.50 7.27 -18.98
N SER A 6 26.18 8.54 -19.20
CA SER A 6 24.90 9.09 -18.76
C SER A 6 23.83 8.25 -19.45
N ILE A 7 23.20 7.36 -18.69
CA ILE A 7 21.96 6.72 -19.07
C ILE A 7 21.04 7.89 -19.42
N SER A 8 20.77 8.05 -20.71
CA SER A 8 19.94 9.12 -21.25
C SER A 8 18.54 8.96 -20.65
N TYR A 9 18.31 9.69 -19.56
CA TYR A 9 17.11 9.67 -18.74
C TYR A 9 15.96 10.25 -19.57
N ASN A 10 14.92 9.44 -19.81
CA ASN A 10 13.74 9.84 -20.58
C ASN A 10 12.57 10.13 -19.65
N GLU A 11 12.50 11.37 -19.19
CA GLU A 11 11.47 11.92 -18.29
C GLU A 11 10.02 11.73 -18.74
N ALA A 12 9.79 11.37 -20.01
CA ALA A 12 8.45 11.22 -20.57
C ALA A 12 7.85 9.81 -20.42
N ARG A 13 8.61 8.80 -19.99
CA ARG A 13 8.21 7.38 -20.07
C ARG A 13 8.11 6.60 -18.73
N ASP A 14 8.24 7.23 -17.56
CA ASP A 14 8.42 6.49 -16.29
C ASP A 14 7.17 5.75 -15.75
N CYS A 15 5.95 6.23 -15.99
CA CYS A 15 4.74 5.43 -15.69
C CYS A 15 4.38 4.60 -16.92
N MET A 16 5.14 3.53 -17.16
CA MET A 16 4.75 2.50 -18.11
C MET A 16 3.54 1.78 -17.52
N GLY A 17 2.35 2.08 -18.04
CA GLY A 17 1.23 1.16 -17.98
C GLY A 17 1.68 -0.13 -18.66
N SER A 18 2.35 -1.05 -17.95
CA SER A 18 2.89 -2.25 -18.57
C SER A 18 1.73 -3.05 -19.18
N GLY A 19 1.94 -3.49 -20.42
CA GLY A 19 0.98 -4.21 -21.22
C GLY A 19 0.54 -5.52 -20.54
N VAL A 20 -0.66 -5.98 -20.92
CA VAL A 20 -1.30 -7.25 -20.53
C VAL A 20 -0.89 -7.72 -19.14
N ARG A 21 -1.28 -6.94 -18.13
CA ARG A 21 -1.20 -7.37 -16.73
C ARG A 21 -2.46 -8.15 -16.38
N ASP A 22 -2.30 -9.18 -15.56
CA ASP A 22 -3.45 -9.92 -15.03
C ASP A 22 -4.28 -8.99 -14.13
N GLU A 23 -5.46 -8.58 -14.62
CA GLU A 23 -6.40 -7.72 -13.89
C GLU A 23 -6.74 -8.30 -12.51
N LYS A 24 -6.71 -9.62 -12.38
CA LYS A 24 -6.91 -10.31 -11.11
C LYS A 24 -5.78 -10.01 -10.13
N GLN A 25 -4.52 -10.03 -10.57
CA GLN A 25 -3.37 -9.72 -9.69
C GLN A 25 -3.41 -8.27 -9.23
N ILE A 26 -3.70 -7.33 -10.15
CA ILE A 26 -3.86 -5.90 -9.83
C ILE A 26 -4.94 -5.71 -8.78
N SER A 27 -6.12 -6.28 -9.02
CA SER A 27 -7.28 -6.15 -8.13
C SER A 27 -7.02 -6.79 -6.77
N THR A 28 -6.34 -7.95 -6.75
CA THR A 28 -5.99 -8.65 -5.51
C THR A 28 -5.04 -7.81 -4.66
N TYR A 29 -4.00 -7.24 -5.25
CA TYR A 29 -3.05 -6.38 -4.54
C TYR A 29 -3.76 -5.18 -3.91
N ILE A 30 -4.62 -4.48 -4.66
CA ILE A 30 -5.41 -3.35 -4.15
C ILE A 30 -6.34 -3.79 -3.02
N LEU A 31 -7.08 -4.88 -3.23
CA LEU A 31 -8.01 -5.41 -2.22
C LEU A 31 -7.29 -5.79 -0.92
N SER A 32 -6.07 -6.32 -0.97
CA SER A 32 -5.30 -6.66 0.23
C SER A 32 -5.13 -5.45 1.16
N PHE A 33 -4.78 -4.28 0.62
CA PHE A 33 -4.63 -3.05 1.39
C PHE A 33 -5.96 -2.54 1.93
N GLN A 34 -7.03 -2.61 1.12
CA GLN A 34 -8.36 -2.17 1.53
C GLN A 34 -8.95 -3.05 2.65
N ILE A 35 -8.77 -4.38 2.54
CA ILE A 35 -9.16 -5.33 3.57
C ILE A 35 -8.38 -5.06 4.86
N ALA A 36 -7.06 -4.85 4.76
CA ALA A 36 -6.23 -4.54 5.91
C ALA A 36 -6.66 -3.26 6.63
N ASP A 37 -6.98 -2.18 5.90
CA ASP A 37 -7.50 -0.93 6.47
C ASP A 37 -8.80 -1.17 7.25
N GLN A 38 -9.73 -1.94 6.69
CA GLN A 38 -10.97 -2.28 7.38
C GLN A 38 -10.72 -3.07 8.68
N PHE A 39 -9.82 -4.05 8.67
CA PHE A 39 -9.45 -4.78 9.88
C PHE A 39 -8.81 -3.87 10.94
N LEU A 40 -7.88 -3.00 10.53
CA LEU A 40 -7.23 -2.03 11.43
C LEU A 40 -8.26 -1.05 12.04
N ARG A 41 -9.25 -0.58 11.27
CA ARG A 41 -10.33 0.27 11.78
C ARG A 41 -11.25 -0.43 12.77
N ARG A 42 -11.48 -1.73 12.60
CA ARG A 42 -12.36 -2.52 13.48
C ARG A 42 -11.68 -2.91 14.78
N PHE A 43 -10.42 -3.36 14.71
CA PHE A 43 -9.76 -4.01 15.85
C PHE A 43 -8.61 -3.22 16.47
N GLU A 44 -8.07 -2.21 15.76
CA GLU A 44 -6.82 -1.52 16.07
C GLU A 44 -5.62 -2.48 16.17
N GLY A 45 -4.41 -1.94 16.09
CA GLY A 45 -3.19 -2.72 16.21
C GLY A 45 -2.08 -2.22 15.29
N ASN A 46 -1.08 -3.07 15.14
CA ASN A 46 0.12 -2.78 14.36
C ASN A 46 0.12 -3.59 13.07
N TRP A 47 0.85 -3.11 12.09
CA TRP A 47 0.97 -3.76 10.79
C TRP A 47 2.44 -3.80 10.37
N LYS A 48 2.77 -4.77 9.53
CA LYS A 48 4.08 -4.88 8.87
C LYS A 48 3.89 -5.47 7.48
N PHE A 49 4.82 -5.19 6.59
CA PHE A 49 4.87 -5.82 5.27
C PHE A 49 6.01 -6.83 5.21
N THR A 50 5.77 -7.90 4.47
CA THR A 50 6.84 -8.69 3.87
C THR A 50 6.82 -8.43 2.36
N GLN A 51 7.63 -9.16 1.60
CA GLN A 51 7.59 -9.09 0.13
C GLN A 51 6.26 -9.58 -0.46
N SER A 52 5.51 -10.44 0.25
CA SER A 52 4.35 -11.15 -0.30
C SER A 52 3.05 -10.96 0.49
N GLU A 53 3.10 -10.33 1.67
CA GLU A 53 1.93 -10.23 2.54
C GLU A 53 1.92 -8.97 3.43
N ILE A 54 0.70 -8.59 3.85
CA ILE A 54 0.44 -7.69 4.97
C ILE A 54 0.19 -8.54 6.22
N ILE A 55 0.92 -8.27 7.30
CA ILE A 55 0.71 -8.93 8.57
C ILE A 55 0.14 -7.92 9.56
N LEU A 56 -1.02 -8.22 10.12
CA LEU A 56 -1.73 -7.39 11.10
C LEU A 56 -1.70 -8.06 12.48
N ASN A 57 -1.10 -7.37 13.44
CA ASN A 57 -1.14 -7.75 14.86
C ASN A 57 -2.24 -6.92 15.53
N LEU A 58 -3.46 -7.48 15.57
CA LEU A 58 -4.64 -6.78 16.03
C LEU A 58 -4.87 -6.96 17.53
N ASN A 59 -5.16 -5.88 18.25
CA ASN A 59 -5.14 -5.84 19.72
C ASN A 59 -6.12 -6.84 20.40
N SER A 60 -7.20 -7.19 19.72
CA SER A 60 -8.26 -8.06 20.25
C SER A 60 -8.23 -9.48 19.70
N LEU A 61 -7.23 -9.84 18.89
CA LEU A 61 -7.11 -11.18 18.30
C LEU A 61 -5.89 -11.91 18.85
N ALA A 62 -6.00 -13.24 18.97
CA ALA A 62 -4.94 -14.06 19.54
C ALA A 62 -3.79 -14.33 18.56
N ASN A 63 -4.11 -14.42 17.26
CA ASN A 63 -3.15 -14.68 16.19
C ASN A 63 -3.07 -13.48 15.24
N PRO A 64 -1.92 -13.25 14.59
CA PRO A 64 -1.84 -12.27 13.52
C PRO A 64 -2.72 -12.67 12.33
N LEU A 65 -3.25 -11.67 11.64
CA LEU A 65 -3.87 -11.84 10.33
C LEU A 65 -2.82 -11.65 9.24
N MET A 66 -2.71 -12.61 8.33
CA MET A 66 -1.76 -12.55 7.21
C MET A 66 -2.53 -12.49 5.91
N ILE A 67 -2.34 -11.44 5.11
CA ILE A 67 -3.05 -11.19 3.85
C ILE A 67 -2.04 -11.27 2.71
N GLU A 68 -2.13 -12.32 1.89
CA GLU A 68 -1.18 -12.58 0.81
C GLU A 68 -1.59 -11.87 -0.49
N PHE A 69 -0.65 -11.12 -1.08
CA PHE A 69 -0.87 -10.29 -2.26
C PHE A 69 -1.17 -11.08 -3.54
N HIS A 70 -0.51 -12.22 -3.73
CA HIS A 70 -0.52 -12.94 -5.01
C HIS A 70 -1.70 -13.92 -5.11
N THR A 71 -1.97 -14.65 -4.04
CA THR A 71 -3.01 -15.68 -4.02
C THR A 71 -4.37 -15.13 -3.65
N GLY A 72 -4.42 -13.94 -3.05
CA GLY A 72 -5.64 -13.35 -2.52
C GLY A 72 -6.23 -14.19 -1.38
N THR A 73 -5.36 -14.67 -0.50
CA THR A 73 -5.72 -15.44 0.69
C THR A 73 -5.49 -14.62 1.96
N ILE A 74 -6.31 -14.91 2.97
CA ILE A 74 -6.15 -14.39 4.31
C ILE A 74 -6.11 -15.55 5.30
N ASN A 75 -5.16 -15.49 6.23
CA ASN A 75 -4.90 -16.52 7.22
C ASN A 75 -5.08 -15.97 8.64
N TYR A 76 -5.72 -16.74 9.50
CA TYR A 76 -5.87 -16.49 10.93
C TYR A 76 -5.62 -17.79 11.72
N GLY A 77 -4.44 -17.93 12.32
CA GLY A 77 -4.04 -19.20 12.94
C GLY A 77 -4.01 -20.33 11.92
N THR A 78 -4.88 -21.33 12.08
CA THR A 78 -5.03 -22.46 11.14
C THR A 78 -6.14 -22.26 10.10
N LEU A 79 -6.92 -21.18 10.20
CA LEU A 79 -8.01 -20.88 9.29
C LEU A 79 -7.49 -20.06 8.11
N THR A 80 -7.88 -20.47 6.91
CA THR A 80 -7.50 -19.82 5.65
C THR A 80 -8.73 -19.67 4.77
N THR A 81 -8.89 -18.49 4.17
CA THR A 81 -9.93 -18.26 3.16
C THR A 81 -9.39 -17.39 2.03
N ARG A 82 -10.03 -17.47 0.86
CA ARG A 82 -9.71 -16.66 -0.33
C ARG A 82 -10.70 -15.51 -0.44
N PHE A 83 -10.23 -14.32 -0.78
CA PHE A 83 -11.07 -13.12 -0.91
C PHE A 83 -11.19 -12.55 -2.33
N TYR A 84 -10.23 -12.81 -3.21
CA TYR A 84 -10.14 -12.10 -4.51
C TYR A 84 -11.36 -12.25 -5.43
N HIS A 85 -12.09 -13.37 -5.35
CA HIS A 85 -13.27 -13.66 -6.20
C HIS A 85 -14.60 -13.36 -5.51
N ARG A 86 -14.56 -12.83 -4.28
CA ARG A 86 -15.74 -12.61 -3.44
C ARG A 86 -16.14 -11.15 -3.33
N TYR A 87 -15.28 -10.25 -3.83
CA TYR A 87 -15.62 -8.85 -3.90
C TYR A 87 -16.80 -8.65 -4.87
N SER A 88 -17.83 -7.95 -4.39
CA SER A 88 -18.89 -7.42 -5.24
C SER A 88 -19.07 -5.91 -4.98
N PRO A 89 -19.31 -5.09 -6.02
CA PRO A 89 -19.53 -3.65 -5.85
C PRO A 89 -20.70 -3.32 -4.91
N GLU A 90 -21.74 -4.15 -4.86
CA GLU A 90 -22.94 -3.93 -4.05
C GLU A 90 -22.67 -4.05 -2.55
N LYS A 91 -21.82 -5.01 -2.15
CA LYS A 91 -21.42 -5.20 -0.75
C LYS A 91 -20.23 -4.32 -0.35
N GLY A 92 -19.40 -3.97 -1.33
CA GLY A 92 -18.15 -3.26 -1.12
C GLY A 92 -17.17 -4.02 -0.22
N VAL A 93 -16.10 -3.35 0.18
CA VAL A 93 -15.05 -3.94 1.03
C VAL A 93 -15.56 -4.26 2.44
N SER A 94 -16.47 -3.46 3.01
CA SER A 94 -17.00 -3.72 4.36
C SER A 94 -17.77 -5.04 4.43
N GLY A 95 -18.64 -5.31 3.45
CA GLY A 95 -19.38 -6.57 3.39
C GLY A 95 -18.46 -7.76 3.14
N LEU A 96 -17.44 -7.61 2.30
CA LEU A 96 -16.41 -8.64 2.13
C LEU A 96 -15.72 -8.96 3.47
N VAL A 97 -15.32 -7.95 4.24
CA VAL A 97 -14.64 -8.15 5.53
C VAL A 97 -15.57 -8.79 6.57
N GLU A 98 -16.87 -8.51 6.54
CA GLU A 98 -17.86 -9.21 7.38
C GLU A 98 -17.92 -10.72 7.06
N GLU A 99 -17.93 -11.07 5.77
CA GLU A 99 -17.87 -12.47 5.36
C GLU A 99 -16.55 -13.14 5.78
N LEU A 100 -15.42 -12.43 5.62
CA LEU A 100 -14.10 -12.93 6.05
C LEU A 100 -14.05 -13.13 7.58
N CYS A 101 -14.63 -12.21 8.36
CA CYS A 101 -14.74 -12.38 9.80
C CYS A 101 -15.52 -13.66 10.15
N SER A 102 -16.64 -13.92 9.47
CA SER A 102 -17.44 -15.14 9.67
C SER A 102 -16.62 -16.40 9.38
N ASP A 103 -15.92 -16.45 8.24
CA ASP A 103 -15.15 -17.62 7.83
C ASP A 103 -13.94 -17.90 8.73
N LEU A 104 -13.31 -16.83 9.23
CA LEU A 104 -12.15 -16.92 10.10
C LEU A 104 -12.52 -17.03 11.59
N ALA A 105 -13.82 -17.15 11.91
CA ALA A 105 -14.34 -17.15 13.28
C ALA A 105 -13.85 -15.93 14.11
N ILE A 106 -13.69 -14.79 13.46
CA ILE A 106 -13.31 -13.52 14.08
C ILE A 106 -14.58 -12.79 14.51
N PRO A 107 -14.69 -12.36 15.77
CA PRO A 107 -15.88 -11.66 16.25
C PRO A 107 -16.10 -10.36 15.46
N GLY A 108 -17.32 -10.17 14.96
CA GLY A 108 -17.70 -8.94 14.25
C GLY A 108 -17.58 -7.72 15.16
N ARG A 109 -17.02 -6.63 14.62
CA ARG A 109 -16.87 -5.34 15.30
C ARG A 109 -17.09 -4.21 14.30
N GLU A 110 -17.71 -3.13 14.76
CA GLU A 110 -17.90 -1.95 13.92
C GLU A 110 -16.57 -1.23 13.66
N ALA A 111 -16.42 -0.71 12.44
CA ALA A 111 -15.26 0.07 12.07
C ALA A 111 -15.27 1.44 12.77
N LYS A 112 -14.19 1.78 13.45
CA LYS A 112 -14.01 3.12 14.02
C LYS A 112 -13.60 4.12 12.95
N ARG A 113 -13.85 5.40 13.23
CA ARG A 113 -13.34 6.52 12.42
C ARG A 113 -11.85 6.81 12.65
N ASN A 114 -11.24 6.22 13.69
CA ASN A 114 -9.83 6.45 13.94
C ASN A 114 -9.00 5.76 12.87
N THR A 115 -8.11 6.51 12.23
CA THR A 115 -7.36 6.02 11.08
C THR A 115 -5.87 6.15 11.32
N ASN A 116 -5.14 5.07 11.09
CA ASN A 116 -3.69 5.12 10.97
C ASN A 116 -3.35 5.95 9.72
N PHE A 117 -2.84 7.17 9.92
CA PHE A 117 -2.55 8.12 8.83
C PHE A 117 -1.65 7.48 7.77
N LEU A 118 -0.57 6.85 8.19
CA LEU A 118 0.42 6.27 7.30
C LEU A 118 -0.16 5.10 6.49
N PHE A 119 -0.89 4.21 7.14
CA PHE A 119 -1.52 3.09 6.44
C PHE A 119 -2.59 3.57 5.44
N ASN A 120 -3.38 4.59 5.79
CA ASN A 120 -4.32 5.22 4.86
C ASN A 120 -3.62 5.78 3.62
N VAL A 121 -2.47 6.42 3.80
CA VAL A 121 -1.65 6.93 2.70
C VAL A 121 -1.20 5.77 1.80
N PHE A 122 -0.76 4.65 2.37
CA PHE A 122 -0.38 3.45 1.61
C PHE A 122 -1.54 2.87 0.82
N VAL A 123 -2.72 2.75 1.43
CA VAL A 123 -3.95 2.34 0.73
C VAL A 123 -4.19 3.23 -0.49
N LYS A 124 -4.09 4.56 -0.33
CA LYS A 124 -4.33 5.49 -1.45
C LYS A 124 -3.22 5.48 -2.50
N LEU A 125 -1.96 5.30 -2.12
CA LEU A 125 -0.87 5.12 -3.08
C LEU A 125 -1.14 3.91 -3.96
N VAL A 126 -1.50 2.78 -3.36
CA VAL A 126 -1.80 1.53 -4.08
C VAL A 126 -3.06 1.66 -4.93
N GLU A 127 -4.17 2.15 -4.37
CA GLU A 127 -5.44 2.33 -5.10
C GLU A 127 -5.29 3.20 -6.35
N ILE A 128 -4.53 4.30 -6.25
CA ILE A 128 -4.42 5.28 -7.34
C ILE A 128 -3.36 4.86 -8.36
N PHE A 129 -2.23 4.30 -7.92
CA PHE A 129 -1.03 4.14 -8.74
C PHE A 129 -0.62 2.70 -9.02
N HIS A 130 -1.16 1.68 -8.34
CA HIS A 130 -0.81 0.28 -8.62
C HIS A 130 -1.23 -0.13 -10.04
N ALA A 131 -2.51 0.01 -10.38
CA ALA A 131 -3.03 -0.34 -11.70
C ALA A 131 -2.36 0.47 -12.84
N ARG A 132 -1.98 1.72 -12.56
CA ARG A 132 -1.41 2.63 -13.57
C ARG A 132 0.09 2.43 -13.75
N CYS A 133 0.85 2.43 -12.66
CA CYS A 133 2.30 2.50 -12.70
C CYS A 133 3.00 1.27 -12.07
N ASP A 134 2.25 0.23 -11.68
CA ASP A 134 2.78 -0.91 -10.91
C ASP A 134 3.44 -0.45 -9.61
N LEU A 135 2.83 0.53 -8.93
CA LEU A 135 3.30 0.96 -7.62
C LEU A 135 3.20 -0.21 -6.63
N ARG A 136 4.30 -0.56 -5.99
CA ARG A 136 4.37 -1.59 -4.95
C ARG A 136 5.02 -1.01 -3.71
N ILE A 137 4.58 -1.51 -2.55
CA ILE A 137 5.14 -1.19 -1.25
C ILE A 137 5.83 -2.45 -0.73
N ALA A 138 7.09 -2.31 -0.35
CA ALA A 138 7.93 -3.38 0.18
C ALA A 138 8.52 -2.96 1.54
N PRO A 139 8.95 -3.92 2.39
CA PRO A 139 9.73 -3.59 3.57
C PRO A 139 11.06 -2.92 3.17
N GLY A 140 11.45 -1.89 3.91
CA GLY A 140 12.72 -1.20 3.75
C GLY A 140 13.89 -1.93 4.41
N LYS A 141 15.03 -1.24 4.48
CA LYS A 141 16.28 -1.79 5.03
C LYS A 141 16.28 -1.82 6.55
N ALA A 142 15.67 -0.82 7.18
CA ALA A 142 15.46 -0.78 8.62
C ALA A 142 14.03 -1.13 9.00
N GLU A 143 13.84 -1.58 10.24
CA GLU A 143 12.51 -1.71 10.83
C GLU A 143 11.83 -0.35 10.87
N GLY A 144 10.54 -0.31 10.52
CA GLY A 144 9.78 0.94 10.41
C GLY A 144 10.08 1.74 9.13
N GLU A 145 10.80 1.18 8.15
CA GLU A 145 10.96 1.79 6.81
C GLU A 145 10.24 0.96 5.75
N TRP A 146 9.74 1.65 4.73
CA TRP A 146 9.06 1.06 3.59
C TRP A 146 9.56 1.65 2.28
N GLU A 147 9.82 0.77 1.32
CA GLU A 147 10.21 1.15 -0.03
C GLU A 147 8.98 1.22 -0.93
N ILE A 148 8.83 2.35 -1.63
CA ILE A 148 7.83 2.56 -2.67
C ILE A 148 8.52 2.40 -4.01
N HIS A 149 8.17 1.35 -4.74
CA HIS A 149 8.73 1.06 -6.05
C HIS A 149 7.72 1.34 -7.14
N LEU A 150 8.18 1.89 -8.25
CA LEU A 150 7.47 1.77 -9.52
C LEU A 150 8.05 0.60 -10.30
N SER A 151 7.28 -0.46 -10.52
CA SER A 151 7.74 -1.70 -11.19
C SER A 151 8.93 -2.38 -10.49
N GLU A 152 9.31 -3.57 -10.95
CA GLU A 152 10.41 -4.35 -10.34
C GLU A 152 11.80 -3.70 -10.49
N GLN A 153 11.99 -2.81 -11.46
CA GLN A 153 13.30 -2.19 -11.76
C GLN A 153 13.25 -0.66 -11.84
N GLY A 154 12.12 -0.05 -11.49
CA GLY A 154 11.94 1.39 -11.67
C GLY A 154 12.33 2.22 -10.44
N PRO A 155 11.98 3.51 -10.45
CA PRO A 155 12.30 4.43 -9.37
C PRO A 155 11.83 3.97 -7.99
N VAL A 156 12.63 4.27 -6.96
CA VAL A 156 12.36 3.91 -5.57
C VAL A 156 12.33 5.15 -4.69
N GLY A 157 11.37 5.21 -3.79
CA GLY A 157 11.30 6.16 -2.67
C GLY A 157 11.17 5.41 -1.35
N TRP A 158 11.34 6.11 -0.23
CA TRP A 158 11.21 5.55 1.11
C TRP A 158 10.23 6.36 1.94
N ILE A 159 9.51 5.68 2.82
CA ILE A 159 8.75 6.31 3.90
C ILE A 159 9.07 5.56 5.19
N SER A 160 9.31 6.29 6.27
CA SER A 160 9.53 5.73 7.61
C SER A 160 8.33 5.94 8.54
N GLU A 161 8.33 5.21 9.65
CA GLU A 161 7.24 5.18 10.64
C GLU A 161 7.03 6.52 11.34
N ASP A 162 8.09 7.31 11.48
CA ASP A 162 8.04 8.69 11.95
C ASP A 162 7.48 9.68 10.91
N GLY A 163 7.08 9.19 9.73
CA GLY A 163 6.48 9.98 8.68
C GLY A 163 7.49 10.79 7.86
N ILE A 164 8.76 10.39 7.83
CA ILE A 164 9.72 10.98 6.89
C ILE A 164 9.65 10.25 5.55
N ALA A 165 9.34 10.98 4.48
CA ALA A 165 9.48 10.51 3.11
C ALA A 165 10.83 10.95 2.54
N GLU A 166 11.58 10.01 1.97
CA GLU A 166 12.83 10.26 1.26
C GLU A 166 12.66 9.89 -0.22
N ASN A 167 12.98 10.79 -1.13
CA ASN A 167 12.91 10.48 -2.55
C ASN A 167 14.19 9.85 -3.09
N ARG A 168 14.14 9.40 -4.35
CA ARG A 168 15.28 8.79 -5.07
C ARG A 168 16.54 9.67 -5.19
N PHE A 169 16.48 10.95 -4.82
CA PHE A 169 17.61 11.88 -4.83
C PHE A 169 18.15 12.19 -3.42
N GLY A 170 17.60 11.55 -2.38
CA GLY A 170 17.96 11.80 -0.98
C GLY A 170 17.32 13.06 -0.38
N GLU A 171 16.38 13.71 -1.08
CA GLU A 171 15.59 14.80 -0.50
C GLU A 171 14.60 14.22 0.50
N LYS A 172 14.42 14.87 1.67
CA LYS A 172 13.54 14.41 2.76
C LYS A 172 12.42 15.40 3.03
N ILE A 173 11.25 14.90 3.36
CA ILE A 173 10.12 15.70 3.82
C ILE A 173 9.35 14.97 4.93
N ASP A 174 8.93 15.72 5.94
CA ASP A 174 7.97 15.24 6.94
C ASP A 174 6.56 15.25 6.32
N ILE A 175 5.96 14.08 6.13
CA ILE A 175 4.60 13.93 5.59
C ILE A 175 3.53 14.03 6.67
N CYS A 176 3.88 14.03 7.96
CA CYS A 176 2.92 14.27 9.06
C CYS A 176 2.34 15.69 8.99
N GLN A 177 3.08 16.64 8.41
CA GLN A 177 2.53 17.98 8.12
C GLN A 177 1.32 17.95 7.17
N TRP A 178 1.08 16.83 6.49
CA TRP A 178 -0.05 16.61 5.58
C TRP A 178 -1.19 15.77 6.19
N GLU A 179 -1.17 15.48 7.50
CA GLU A 179 -2.23 14.71 8.18
C GLU A 179 -3.64 15.32 8.04
N THR A 180 -3.71 16.64 7.91
CA THR A 180 -4.98 17.36 7.72
C THR A 180 -5.50 17.30 6.28
N LEU A 181 -4.67 16.88 5.32
CA LEU A 181 -5.08 16.69 3.94
C LEU A 181 -5.85 15.38 3.79
N ARG A 182 -6.71 15.32 2.77
CA ARG A 182 -7.33 14.05 2.37
C ARG A 182 -6.23 13.06 1.96
N PRO A 183 -6.30 11.78 2.37
CA PRO A 183 -5.26 10.79 2.07
C PRO A 183 -4.91 10.68 0.57
N GLU A 184 -5.87 10.86 -0.33
CA GLU A 184 -5.66 10.85 -1.78
C GLU A 184 -4.74 11.99 -2.25
N LYS A 185 -4.89 13.17 -1.63
CA LYS A 185 -4.04 14.33 -1.92
C LYS A 185 -2.63 14.09 -1.40
N THR A 186 -2.49 13.54 -0.19
CA THR A 186 -1.21 13.16 0.41
C THR A 186 -0.49 12.11 -0.45
N ALA A 187 -1.18 11.07 -0.89
CA ALA A 187 -0.62 10.06 -1.79
C ALA A 187 -0.14 10.67 -3.12
N THR A 188 -0.91 11.60 -3.70
CA THR A 188 -0.52 12.32 -4.93
C THR A 188 0.74 13.17 -4.70
N TYR A 189 0.84 13.82 -3.55
CA TYR A 189 1.97 14.65 -3.16
C TYR A 189 3.25 13.82 -2.97
N ILE A 190 3.14 12.68 -2.30
CA ILE A 190 4.24 11.71 -2.16
C ILE A 190 4.69 11.19 -3.52
N PHE A 191 3.74 10.86 -4.40
CA PHE A 191 4.04 10.38 -5.75
C PHE A 191 4.80 11.44 -6.57
N GLY A 192 4.35 12.70 -6.51
CA GLY A 192 5.02 13.84 -7.15
C GLY A 192 6.38 14.17 -6.52
N PHE A 193 6.49 14.11 -5.20
CA PHE A 193 7.74 14.33 -4.45
C PHE A 193 8.82 13.33 -4.83
N ASN A 194 8.44 12.07 -5.02
CA ASN A 194 9.31 11.01 -5.52
C ASN A 194 9.70 11.17 -6.99
N ARG A 195 9.11 12.16 -7.68
CA ARG A 195 9.28 12.44 -9.11
C ARG A 195 9.08 11.20 -9.98
N PHE A 196 8.15 10.35 -9.55
CA PHE A 196 7.74 9.15 -10.28
C PHE A 196 7.12 9.46 -11.64
N CYS A 197 6.55 10.66 -11.79
CA CYS A 197 6.06 11.15 -13.07
C CYS A 197 6.08 12.67 -13.10
N LYS A 198 6.63 13.25 -14.18
CA LYS A 198 6.70 14.72 -14.37
C LYS A 198 5.34 15.42 -14.44
N HIS A 199 4.27 14.68 -14.70
CA HIS A 199 2.91 15.21 -14.77
C HIS A 199 2.28 15.43 -13.39
N PHE A 200 2.88 14.85 -12.34
CA PHE A 200 2.48 15.10 -10.95
C PHE A 200 3.45 16.10 -10.34
N GLN A 201 2.92 17.27 -9.96
CA GLN A 201 3.74 18.32 -9.38
C GLN A 201 4.30 17.90 -8.02
N CYS A 202 5.58 18.20 -7.81
CA CYS A 202 6.18 18.08 -6.49
C CYS A 202 5.62 19.23 -5.62
N PRO A 203 5.04 18.97 -4.46
CA PRO A 203 4.42 19.99 -3.62
C PRO A 203 5.42 21.01 -3.04
N MET A 204 6.72 20.77 -3.19
CA MET A 204 7.80 21.67 -2.77
C MET A 204 8.30 22.62 -3.88
N LYS A 205 7.77 22.53 -5.09
CA LYS A 205 8.18 23.36 -6.24
C LYS A 205 7.05 24.23 -6.74
#